data_AF-A0A7C6TPK3-F1
#
_entry.id   AF-A0A7C6TPK3-F1
#
_cell.length_a   1.000
_cell.length_b   1.000
_cell.length_c   1.000
_cell.angle_alpha   90.00
_cell.angle_beta   90.00
_cell.angle_gamma   90.00
#
_symmetry.space_group_name_H-M   'P 1'
#
loop_
_entity.id
_entity.type
_entity.pdbx_description
1 polymer ?
#
loop_
_entity_poly.entity_id
_entity_poly.type
_entity_poly.pdbx_seq_one_letter_code
_entity_poly.pdbx_strand_id
1 'polypeptide(L)'
;MSKDKQRVDPEDFESAKEYEAKFGKREFNPYAEKPKKPLLARIFGWLFVGLIVFVYLFWIGRIILAEDPKEVTRFIWTDERAAAYNADPEGYPAMVVKQPTDDLIDPDGRIKVSAEFVDTKHGTLQITARWNNATARKAAESAAARGYGDGSPPQGEPYVFALTDEDGNMFKDYTWAAFSRGRYNYRVLIFYGVDFSQAYDDEGNPKTRAYSLETFYAAGVPVDLDSPDSSLRIWSSANVSEEAKIGKPEEPPQMYPAPAFITAQDAR
;
A
#
# COMPACT_ATOMS: atom_id res chain seq x y z
N MET A 1 24.97 44.33 -44.25
CA MET A 1 26.18 43.55 -43.89
C MET A 1 26.22 43.41 -42.38
N SER A 2 25.97 42.20 -41.90
CA SER A 2 26.11 41.81 -40.48
C SER A 2 27.56 42.03 -40.04
N LYS A 3 27.79 42.79 -38.96
CA LYS A 3 29.04 42.70 -38.22
C LYS A 3 28.75 41.80 -37.03
N ASP A 4 29.09 40.53 -37.18
CA ASP A 4 29.12 39.56 -36.09
C ASP A 4 29.89 40.15 -34.91
N LYS A 5 29.19 40.39 -33.80
CA LYS A 5 29.83 40.61 -32.51
C LYS A 5 30.26 39.24 -32.00
N GLN A 6 31.40 38.75 -32.48
CA GLN A 6 32.05 37.58 -31.88
C GLN A 6 32.34 37.90 -30.41
N ARG A 7 31.76 37.08 -29.51
CA ARG A 7 32.18 37.02 -28.11
C ARG A 7 33.53 36.34 -28.08
N VAL A 8 34.49 36.99 -27.45
CA VAL A 8 35.83 36.48 -27.23
C VAL A 8 35.99 36.48 -25.71
N ASP A 9 36.10 35.31 -25.10
CA ASP A 9 36.30 35.21 -23.66
C ASP A 9 37.77 35.49 -23.32
N PRO A 10 38.08 36.34 -22.31
CA PRO A 10 39.46 36.74 -22.03
C PRO A 10 40.33 35.61 -21.47
N GLU A 11 39.72 34.53 -20.99
CA GLU A 11 40.42 33.36 -20.45
C GLU A 11 41.09 32.52 -21.55
N ASP A 12 40.75 32.74 -22.82
CA ASP A 12 41.34 32.06 -23.98
C ASP A 12 42.68 32.67 -24.44
N PHE A 13 43.19 33.72 -23.77
CA PHE A 13 44.42 34.41 -24.16
C PHE A 13 45.42 34.46 -22.99
N GLU A 14 46.63 33.92 -23.22
CA GLU A 14 47.66 33.77 -22.18
C GLU A 14 48.27 35.12 -21.75
N SER A 15 48.10 36.20 -22.52
CA SER A 15 48.57 37.53 -22.12
C SER A 15 47.80 38.69 -22.76
N ALA A 16 47.68 39.79 -22.03
CA ALA A 16 47.01 41.02 -22.49
C ALA A 16 47.63 41.61 -23.77
N LYS A 17 48.92 41.35 -24.04
CA LYS A 17 49.62 41.81 -25.26
C LYS A 17 49.10 41.13 -26.53
N GLU A 18 48.69 39.87 -26.45
CA GLU A 18 48.20 39.11 -27.61
C GLU A 18 46.79 39.56 -28.01
N TYR A 19 45.96 39.91 -27.03
CA TYR A 19 44.64 40.46 -27.26
C TYR A 19 44.69 41.87 -27.90
N GLU A 20 45.58 42.74 -27.42
CA GLU A 20 45.76 44.09 -27.99
C GLU A 20 46.25 44.07 -29.44
N ALA A 21 47.12 43.13 -29.81
CA ALA A 21 47.64 43.01 -31.17
C ALA A 21 46.55 42.60 -32.18
N LYS A 22 45.57 41.79 -31.75
CA LYS A 22 44.54 41.23 -32.63
C LYS A 22 43.30 42.13 -32.77
N PHE A 23 42.97 42.91 -31.75
CA PHE A 23 41.73 43.71 -31.72
C PHE A 23 41.94 45.23 -31.59
N GLY A 24 43.19 45.70 -31.53
CA GLY A 24 43.54 47.10 -31.32
C GLY A 24 43.22 47.59 -29.90
N LYS A 25 43.67 48.80 -29.54
CA LYS A 25 43.37 49.46 -28.25
C LYS A 25 41.87 49.77 -28.13
N ARG A 26 41.07 48.76 -27.83
CA ARG A 26 39.74 48.93 -27.26
C ARG A 26 39.91 48.98 -25.75
N GLU A 27 39.41 50.03 -25.14
CA GLU A 27 39.42 50.19 -23.68
C GLU A 27 38.84 48.95 -23.02
N PHE A 28 39.73 48.11 -22.48
CA PHE A 28 39.36 46.97 -21.68
C PHE A 28 38.96 47.50 -20.31
N ASN A 29 37.66 47.50 -20.01
CA ASN A 29 37.15 47.80 -18.69
C ASN A 29 36.90 46.47 -17.95
N PRO A 30 37.83 46.01 -17.08
CA PRO A 30 37.66 44.78 -16.30
C PRO A 30 36.51 44.87 -15.27
N TYR A 31 35.97 46.07 -15.07
CA TYR A 31 34.82 46.35 -14.21
C TYR A 31 33.53 46.61 -15.00
N ALA A 32 33.49 46.29 -16.30
CA ALA A 32 32.25 46.32 -17.06
C ALA A 32 31.22 45.44 -16.34
N GLU A 33 30.19 46.06 -15.75
CA GLU A 33 29.14 45.36 -15.03
C GLU A 33 28.63 44.20 -15.89
N LYS A 34 28.69 42.98 -15.36
CA LYS A 34 28.16 41.79 -16.05
C LYS A 34 26.79 42.17 -16.61
N PRO A 35 26.55 42.01 -17.92
CA PRO A 35 25.31 42.50 -18.53
C PRO A 35 24.13 41.90 -17.77
N LYS A 36 23.35 42.77 -17.10
CA LYS A 36 22.19 42.34 -16.31
C LYS A 36 21.33 41.49 -17.22
N LYS A 37 21.16 40.20 -16.88
CA LYS A 37 20.34 39.27 -17.66
C LYS A 37 19.02 39.97 -17.99
N PRO A 38 18.57 39.98 -19.26
CA PRO A 38 17.35 40.68 -19.63
C PRO A 38 16.21 40.18 -18.74
N LEU A 39 15.32 41.09 -18.35
CA LEU A 39 14.22 40.80 -17.41
C LEU A 39 13.45 39.53 -17.82
N LEU A 40 13.23 39.34 -19.13
CA LEU A 40 12.65 38.13 -19.72
C LEU A 40 13.41 36.84 -19.38
N ALA A 41 14.75 36.82 -19.47
CA ALA A 41 15.54 35.63 -19.14
C ALA A 41 15.49 35.30 -17.63
N ARG A 42 15.33 36.31 -16.77
CA ARG A 42 15.08 36.10 -15.34
C ARG A 42 13.69 35.53 -15.09
N ILE A 43 12.66 36.06 -15.76
CA ILE A 43 11.28 35.56 -15.66
C ILE A 43 11.19 34.11 -16.15
N PHE A 44 11.79 33.79 -17.31
CA PHE A 44 11.84 32.41 -17.82
C PHE A 44 12.60 31.46 -16.89
N GLY A 45 13.70 31.91 -16.28
CA GLY A 45 14.42 31.12 -15.28
C GLY A 45 13.55 30.78 -14.07
N TRP A 46 12.81 31.76 -13.54
CA TRP A 46 11.87 31.54 -12.44
C TRP A 46 10.66 30.68 -12.83
N LEU A 47 10.15 30.83 -14.06
CA LEU A 47 9.11 29.95 -14.61
C LEU A 47 9.57 28.49 -14.68
N PHE A 48 10.80 28.24 -15.11
CA PHE A 48 11.36 26.89 -15.17
C PHE A 48 11.53 26.26 -13.77
N VAL A 49 12.04 27.03 -12.81
CA VAL A 49 12.12 26.59 -11.41
C VAL A 49 10.72 26.34 -10.84
N GLY A 50 9.78 27.24 -11.11
CA GLY A 50 8.38 27.10 -10.69
C GLY A 50 7.72 25.86 -11.28
N LEU A 51 8.00 25.53 -12.55
CA LEU A 51 7.52 24.31 -13.21
C LEU A 51 8.08 23.05 -12.53
N ILE A 52 9.38 23.03 -12.21
CA ILE A 52 9.99 21.91 -11.47
C ILE A 52 9.31 21.73 -10.12
N VAL A 53 9.16 22.80 -9.34
CA VAL A 53 8.48 22.75 -8.03
C VAL A 53 7.04 22.27 -8.20
N PHE A 54 6.32 22.78 -9.19
CA PHE A 54 4.95 22.36 -9.49
C PHE A 54 4.86 20.86 -9.80
N VAL A 55 5.77 20.32 -10.61
CA VAL A 55 5.83 18.88 -10.90
C VAL A 55 6.05 18.07 -9.62
N TYR A 56 6.97 18.47 -8.75
CA TYR A 56 7.18 17.79 -7.47
C TYR A 56 5.97 17.88 -6.55
N LEU A 57 5.36 19.06 -6.39
CA LEU A 57 4.15 19.24 -5.58
C LEU A 57 2.98 18.43 -6.12
N PHE A 58 2.81 18.37 -7.45
CA PHE A 58 1.80 17.55 -8.09
C PHE A 58 2.01 16.07 -7.79
N TRP A 59 3.23 15.55 -7.89
CA TRP A 59 3.53 14.16 -7.56
C TRP A 59 3.34 13.85 -6.08
N ILE A 60 3.78 14.74 -5.17
CA ILE A 60 3.56 14.61 -3.73
C ILE A 60 2.06 14.60 -3.40
N GLY A 61 1.31 15.55 -3.95
CA GLY A 61 -0.14 15.61 -3.78
C GLY A 61 -0.82 14.34 -4.29
N ARG A 62 -0.38 13.82 -5.44
CA ARG A 62 -0.91 12.57 -6.00
C ARG A 62 -0.58 11.33 -5.17
N ILE A 63 0.51 11.34 -4.40
CA ILE A 63 0.88 10.25 -3.48
C ILE A 63 0.06 10.33 -2.20
N ILE A 64 -0.10 11.53 -1.63
CA ILE A 64 -0.85 11.74 -0.37
C ILE A 64 -2.35 11.48 -0.57
N LEU A 65 -2.90 11.91 -1.70
CA LEU A 65 -4.32 11.76 -2.02
C LEU A 65 -4.65 10.45 -2.73
N ALA A 66 -3.68 9.52 -2.85
CA ALA A 66 -3.94 8.23 -3.47
C ALA A 66 -4.76 7.35 -2.53
N GLU A 67 -6.08 7.41 -2.67
CA GLU A 67 -6.98 6.45 -2.05
C GLU A 67 -6.77 5.05 -2.64
N ASP A 68 -7.03 4.03 -1.81
CA ASP A 68 -7.04 2.66 -2.28
C ASP A 68 -8.17 2.45 -3.31
N PRO A 69 -7.97 1.55 -4.30
CA PRO A 69 -8.98 1.28 -5.32
C PRO A 69 -10.34 0.90 -4.69
N LYS A 70 -11.44 1.33 -5.30
CA LYS A 70 -12.78 0.98 -4.82
C LYS A 70 -13.04 -0.53 -4.88
N GLU A 71 -12.42 -1.19 -5.86
CA GLU A 71 -12.52 -2.62 -6.10
C GLU A 71 -12.00 -3.45 -4.92
N VAL A 72 -11.02 -2.93 -4.18
CA VAL A 72 -10.41 -3.61 -3.04
C VAL A 72 -10.93 -3.09 -1.70
N THR A 73 -11.70 -2.01 -1.69
CA THR A 73 -12.28 -1.43 -0.46
C THR A 73 -13.79 -1.64 -0.35
N ARG A 74 -14.39 -2.37 -1.31
CA ARG A 74 -15.81 -2.73 -1.30
C ARG A 74 -16.07 -4.06 -0.60
N PHE A 75 -17.28 -4.20 -0.08
CA PHE A 75 -17.80 -5.47 0.42
C PHE A 75 -17.92 -6.49 -0.74
N ILE A 76 -17.47 -7.72 -0.52
CA ILE A 76 -17.58 -8.82 -1.49
C ILE A 76 -18.75 -9.73 -1.10
N TRP A 77 -19.61 -9.96 -2.07
CA TRP A 77 -20.75 -10.88 -1.98
C TRP A 77 -20.31 -12.30 -2.33
N THR A 78 -20.15 -13.16 -1.33
CA THR A 78 -20.03 -14.61 -1.53
C THR A 78 -21.41 -15.23 -1.70
N ASP A 79 -21.48 -16.48 -2.16
CA ASP A 79 -22.74 -17.20 -2.29
C ASP A 79 -23.46 -17.31 -0.93
N GLU A 80 -22.73 -17.54 0.18
CA GLU A 80 -23.35 -17.60 1.51
C GLU A 80 -23.91 -16.24 1.94
N ARG A 81 -23.16 -15.15 1.72
CA ARG A 81 -23.61 -13.79 2.06
C ARG A 81 -24.80 -13.36 1.22
N ALA A 82 -24.80 -13.69 -0.08
CA ALA A 82 -25.92 -13.42 -0.97
C ALA A 82 -27.17 -14.21 -0.53
N ALA A 83 -27.00 -15.48 -0.13
CA ALA A 83 -28.09 -16.28 0.42
C ALA A 83 -28.65 -15.68 1.72
N ALA A 84 -27.78 -15.25 2.64
CA ALA A 84 -28.16 -14.59 3.89
C ALA A 84 -28.91 -13.27 3.65
N TYR A 85 -28.42 -12.42 2.73
CA TYR A 85 -29.11 -11.21 2.31
C TYR A 85 -30.48 -11.49 1.71
N ASN A 86 -30.59 -12.50 0.84
CA ASN A 86 -31.89 -12.84 0.22
C ASN A 86 -32.90 -13.39 1.24
N ALA A 87 -32.44 -13.97 2.35
CA ALA A 87 -33.29 -14.42 3.44
C ALA A 87 -33.77 -13.26 4.33
N ASP A 88 -32.98 -12.21 4.49
CA ASP A 88 -33.31 -11.02 5.29
C ASP A 88 -32.74 -9.72 4.67
N PRO A 89 -33.36 -9.19 3.59
CA PRO A 89 -32.79 -8.06 2.84
C PRO A 89 -32.74 -6.74 3.62
N GLU A 90 -33.65 -6.56 4.58
CA GLU A 90 -33.72 -5.34 5.41
C GLU A 90 -32.84 -5.45 6.65
N GLY A 91 -32.73 -6.64 7.26
CA GLY A 91 -31.93 -6.85 8.46
C GLY A 91 -30.46 -7.14 8.19
N TYR A 92 -30.11 -7.83 7.09
CA TYR A 92 -28.73 -8.21 6.79
C TYR A 92 -27.76 -7.02 6.73
N PRO A 93 -28.08 -5.88 6.07
CA PRO A 93 -27.18 -4.73 6.06
C PRO A 93 -26.83 -4.19 7.45
N ALA A 94 -27.75 -4.26 8.41
CA ALA A 94 -27.51 -3.80 9.79
C ALA A 94 -26.55 -4.72 10.57
N MET A 95 -26.30 -5.94 10.07
CA MET A 95 -25.39 -6.91 10.69
C MET A 95 -23.97 -6.80 10.17
N VAL A 96 -23.77 -6.08 9.06
CA VAL A 96 -22.45 -5.86 8.47
C VAL A 96 -21.95 -4.48 8.86
N VAL A 97 -20.80 -4.46 9.52
CA VAL A 97 -20.13 -3.23 9.93
C VAL A 97 -18.80 -3.07 9.22
N LYS A 98 -18.42 -1.82 8.96
CA LYS A 98 -17.11 -1.45 8.44
C LYS A 98 -16.26 -0.89 9.57
N GLN A 99 -15.01 -1.35 9.68
CA GLN A 99 -14.06 -0.81 10.65
C GLN A 99 -13.14 0.24 10.03
N PRO A 100 -12.67 1.23 10.82
CA PRO A 100 -11.66 2.17 10.37
C PRO A 100 -10.31 1.46 10.19
N THR A 101 -9.63 1.72 9.07
CA THR A 101 -8.37 1.04 8.71
C THR A 101 -7.22 2.01 8.40
N ASP A 102 -7.38 3.30 8.70
CA ASP A 102 -6.46 4.35 8.23
C ASP A 102 -5.01 4.11 8.69
N ASP A 103 -4.85 3.59 9.91
CA ASP A 103 -3.57 3.31 10.58
C ASP A 103 -3.28 1.80 10.78
N LEU A 104 -4.04 0.90 10.14
CA LEU A 104 -3.81 -0.53 10.26
C LEU A 104 -2.64 -0.97 9.37
N ILE A 105 -1.43 -0.78 9.88
CA ILE A 105 -0.18 -1.22 9.26
C ILE A 105 0.57 -2.05 10.30
N ASP A 106 1.16 -3.15 9.87
CA ASP A 106 2.01 -3.96 10.74
C ASP A 106 3.22 -3.15 11.27
N PRO A 107 3.79 -3.54 12.43
CA PRO A 107 4.91 -2.82 13.02
C PRO A 107 6.11 -2.62 12.08
N ASP A 108 6.32 -3.56 11.15
CA ASP A 108 7.41 -3.53 10.18
C ASP A 108 7.08 -2.73 8.90
N GLY A 109 5.86 -2.20 8.77
CA GLY A 109 5.43 -1.40 7.61
C GLY A 109 5.33 -2.19 6.30
N ARG A 110 5.22 -3.52 6.37
CA ARG A 110 5.21 -4.46 5.25
C ARG A 110 3.80 -4.66 4.71
N ILE A 111 2.84 -4.87 5.59
CA ILE A 111 1.44 -5.19 5.32
C ILE A 111 0.55 -4.07 5.86
N LYS A 112 -0.26 -3.48 4.99
CA LYS A 112 -1.33 -2.56 5.36
C LYS A 112 -2.68 -3.25 5.18
N VAL A 113 -3.63 -3.00 6.08
CA VAL A 113 -5.04 -3.33 5.86
C VAL A 113 -5.75 -2.11 5.27
N SER A 114 -6.34 -2.28 4.10
CA SER A 114 -7.00 -1.23 3.33
C SER A 114 -8.50 -1.14 3.56
N ALA A 115 -9.13 -2.24 4.01
CA ALA A 115 -10.55 -2.31 4.32
C ALA A 115 -10.84 -3.52 5.19
N GLU A 116 -11.86 -3.39 6.03
CA GLU A 116 -12.32 -4.43 6.93
C GLU A 116 -13.84 -4.38 7.07
N PHE A 117 -14.49 -5.53 6.87
CA PHE A 117 -15.92 -5.72 7.04
C PHE A 117 -16.20 -6.93 7.91
N VAL A 118 -17.09 -6.76 8.87
CA VAL A 118 -17.44 -7.79 9.86
C VAL A 118 -18.92 -8.10 9.72
N ASP A 119 -19.26 -9.35 9.46
CA ASP A 119 -20.62 -9.89 9.57
C ASP A 119 -20.73 -10.61 10.91
N THR A 120 -21.28 -9.91 11.90
CA THR A 120 -21.30 -10.37 13.29
C THR A 120 -22.21 -11.57 13.52
N LYS A 121 -23.23 -11.76 12.68
CA LYS A 121 -24.24 -12.82 12.84
C LYS A 121 -23.85 -14.10 12.12
N HIS A 122 -23.28 -13.99 10.92
CA HIS A 122 -22.91 -15.16 10.11
C HIS A 122 -21.43 -15.55 10.27
N GLY A 123 -20.69 -14.83 11.11
CA GLY A 123 -19.32 -15.18 11.48
C GLY A 123 -18.35 -15.08 10.30
N THR A 124 -18.46 -14.02 9.50
CA THR A 124 -17.53 -13.77 8.40
C THR A 124 -16.76 -12.48 8.60
N LEU A 125 -15.46 -12.52 8.34
CA LEU A 125 -14.57 -11.36 8.43
C LEU A 125 -13.88 -11.16 7.08
N GLN A 126 -14.14 -10.02 6.44
CA GLN A 126 -13.45 -9.65 5.22
C GLN A 126 -12.38 -8.61 5.50
N ILE A 127 -11.18 -8.82 4.97
CA ILE A 127 -10.03 -7.96 5.17
C ILE A 127 -9.31 -7.77 3.86
N THR A 128 -8.82 -6.57 3.59
CA THR A 128 -7.99 -6.31 2.42
C THR A 128 -6.55 -6.07 2.84
N ALA A 129 -5.71 -7.10 2.72
CA ALA A 129 -4.28 -6.99 2.93
C ALA A 129 -3.61 -6.36 1.69
N ARG A 130 -2.69 -5.42 1.92
CA ARG A 130 -1.97 -4.66 0.90
C ARG A 130 -0.47 -4.71 1.18
N TRP A 131 0.31 -4.94 0.13
CA TRP A 131 1.77 -4.83 0.16
C TRP A 131 2.32 -4.36 -1.17
N ASN A 132 3.62 -4.04 -1.22
CA ASN A 132 4.31 -3.74 -2.47
C ASN A 132 5.32 -4.84 -2.84
N ASN A 133 5.80 -4.84 -4.08
CA ASN A 133 6.76 -5.87 -4.55
C ASN A 133 8.08 -5.87 -3.77
N ALA A 134 8.53 -4.72 -3.27
CA ALA A 134 9.75 -4.65 -2.45
C ALA A 134 9.55 -5.30 -1.09
N THR A 135 8.34 -5.24 -0.52
CA THR A 135 7.97 -5.95 0.71
C THR A 135 8.13 -7.46 0.52
N ALA A 136 7.54 -8.02 -0.54
CA ALA A 136 7.61 -9.46 -0.81
C ALA A 136 9.06 -9.95 -1.00
N ARG A 137 9.91 -9.14 -1.62
CA ARG A 137 11.34 -9.42 -1.75
C ARG A 137 12.07 -9.39 -0.40
N LYS A 138 11.81 -8.38 0.44
CA LYS A 138 12.42 -8.32 1.79
C LYS A 138 11.99 -9.51 2.66
N ALA A 139 10.75 -9.96 2.53
CA ALA A 139 10.27 -11.17 3.18
C ALA A 139 11.04 -12.41 2.68
N ALA A 140 11.29 -12.50 1.36
CA ALA A 140 12.16 -13.53 0.77
C ALA A 140 13.55 -13.56 1.37
N GLU A 141 14.21 -12.41 1.41
CA GLU A 141 15.56 -12.25 1.96
C GLU A 141 15.59 -12.61 3.45
N SER A 142 14.55 -12.21 4.20
CA SER A 142 14.42 -12.51 5.64
C SER A 142 14.17 -14.00 5.90
N ALA A 143 13.35 -14.65 5.07
CA ALA A 143 13.10 -16.08 5.13
C ALA A 143 14.37 -16.88 4.83
N ALA A 144 15.11 -16.50 3.79
CA ALA A 144 16.38 -17.14 3.45
C ALA A 144 17.43 -17.01 4.56
N ALA A 145 17.49 -15.85 5.23
CA ALA A 145 18.36 -15.65 6.39
C ALA A 145 17.99 -16.57 7.58
N ARG A 146 16.72 -16.97 7.69
CA ARG A 146 16.23 -17.97 8.65
C ARG A 146 16.39 -19.42 8.18
N GLY A 147 16.91 -19.64 6.97
CA GLY A 147 17.09 -20.97 6.38
C GLY A 147 15.90 -21.48 5.55
N TYR A 148 14.92 -20.61 5.25
CA TYR A 148 13.73 -20.94 4.47
C TYR A 148 13.81 -20.35 3.05
N GLY A 149 13.86 -21.21 2.02
CA GLY A 149 13.94 -20.79 0.62
C GLY A 149 15.34 -20.29 0.20
N ASP A 150 15.43 -19.71 -1.00
CA ASP A 150 16.68 -19.27 -1.65
C ASP A 150 16.85 -17.74 -1.68
N GLY A 151 15.91 -17.00 -1.08
CA GLY A 151 15.86 -15.53 -1.10
C GLY A 151 15.15 -14.97 -2.33
N SER A 152 14.69 -15.83 -3.25
CA SER A 152 13.86 -15.43 -4.37
C SER A 152 12.39 -15.38 -3.95
N PRO A 153 11.59 -14.41 -4.45
CA PRO A 153 10.15 -14.44 -4.29
C PRO A 153 9.54 -15.74 -4.85
N PRO A 154 8.54 -16.35 -4.19
CA PRO A 154 7.92 -17.58 -4.68
C PRO A 154 7.22 -17.34 -6.02
N GLN A 155 7.17 -18.39 -6.85
CA GLN A 155 6.38 -18.41 -8.08
C GLN A 155 4.90 -18.61 -7.72
N GLY A 156 4.25 -17.58 -7.18
CA GLY A 156 2.87 -17.66 -6.75
C GLY A 156 2.56 -16.65 -5.66
N GLU A 157 1.72 -17.07 -4.72
CA GLU A 157 1.32 -16.22 -3.62
C GLU A 157 2.49 -16.08 -2.62
N PRO A 158 2.98 -14.86 -2.34
CA PRO A 158 4.10 -14.65 -1.43
C PRO A 158 3.71 -14.75 0.04
N TYR A 159 2.43 -14.53 0.36
CA TYR A 159 1.95 -14.46 1.73
C TYR A 159 0.74 -15.35 1.95
N VAL A 160 0.71 -15.86 3.15
CA VAL A 160 -0.33 -16.75 3.63
C VAL A 160 -0.84 -16.17 4.93
N PHE A 161 -2.13 -16.30 5.18
CA PHE A 161 -2.79 -15.57 6.25
C PHE A 161 -3.49 -16.53 7.19
N ALA A 162 -3.51 -16.18 8.47
CA ALA A 162 -4.41 -16.77 9.44
C ALA A 162 -5.00 -15.65 10.31
N LEU A 163 -6.17 -15.90 10.87
CA LEU A 163 -6.76 -15.05 11.89
C LEU A 163 -6.52 -15.71 13.24
N THR A 164 -6.09 -14.96 14.24
CA THR A 164 -5.94 -15.47 15.61
C THR A 164 -6.77 -14.62 16.56
N ASP A 165 -7.51 -15.25 17.46
CA ASP A 165 -8.23 -14.55 18.52
C ASP A 165 -7.39 -14.42 19.81
N GLU A 166 -7.92 -13.71 20.80
CA GLU A 166 -7.25 -13.52 22.09
C GLU A 166 -7.11 -14.80 22.93
N ASP A 167 -7.89 -15.84 22.62
CA ASP A 167 -7.81 -17.15 23.29
C ASP A 167 -6.77 -18.07 22.62
N GLY A 168 -6.17 -17.62 21.50
CA GLY A 168 -5.19 -18.37 20.72
C GLY A 168 -5.80 -19.30 19.67
N ASN A 169 -7.11 -19.23 19.42
CA ASN A 169 -7.72 -20.01 18.33
C ASN A 169 -7.33 -19.41 16.99
N MET A 170 -6.90 -20.27 16.07
CA MET A 170 -6.43 -19.88 14.75
C MET A 170 -7.43 -20.31 13.66
N PHE A 171 -8.00 -19.33 12.96
CA PHE A 171 -8.87 -19.53 11.81
C PHE A 171 -8.03 -19.50 10.54
N LYS A 172 -7.93 -20.68 9.91
CA LYS A 172 -7.10 -20.92 8.72
C LYS A 172 -7.94 -21.03 7.45
N ASP A 173 -9.26 -21.17 7.62
CA ASP A 173 -10.22 -21.31 6.53
C ASP A 173 -10.65 -19.93 6.03
N TYR A 174 -10.16 -19.60 4.85
CA TYR A 174 -10.54 -18.39 4.15
C TYR A 174 -10.58 -18.62 2.63
N THR A 175 -11.27 -17.71 1.96
CA THR A 175 -11.15 -17.55 0.51
C THR A 175 -10.57 -16.18 0.22
N TRP A 176 -9.95 -16.00 -0.95
CA TRP A 176 -9.34 -14.73 -1.29
C TRP A 176 -9.48 -14.37 -2.75
N ALA A 177 -9.51 -13.07 -3.03
CA ALA A 177 -9.44 -12.52 -4.38
C ALA A 177 -8.16 -11.71 -4.59
N ALA A 178 -7.58 -11.82 -5.78
CA ALA A 178 -6.35 -11.16 -6.16
C ALA A 178 -6.61 -9.84 -6.90
N PHE A 179 -5.99 -8.75 -6.45
CA PHE A 179 -5.96 -7.50 -7.21
C PHE A 179 -4.55 -6.90 -7.20
N SER A 180 -4.20 -6.17 -8.25
CA SER A 180 -2.94 -5.44 -8.35
C SER A 180 -3.17 -4.09 -9.02
N ARG A 181 -2.58 -3.03 -8.46
CA ARG A 181 -2.61 -1.69 -9.07
C ARG A 181 -1.28 -0.98 -8.86
N GLY A 182 -0.64 -0.63 -9.97
CA GLY A 182 0.68 0.02 -9.93
C GLY A 182 1.72 -0.89 -9.27
N ARG A 183 2.25 -0.47 -8.11
CA ARG A 183 3.27 -1.21 -7.34
C ARG A 183 2.70 -2.03 -6.19
N TYR A 184 1.39 -1.93 -5.97
CA TYR A 184 0.72 -2.57 -4.84
C TYR A 184 -0.04 -3.82 -5.30
N ASN A 185 0.05 -4.84 -4.46
CA ASN A 185 -0.76 -6.04 -4.53
C ASN A 185 -1.72 -6.03 -3.36
N TYR A 186 -2.92 -6.53 -3.62
CA TYR A 186 -4.01 -6.59 -2.68
C TYR A 186 -4.56 -8.00 -2.67
N ARG A 187 -4.92 -8.46 -1.47
CA ARG A 187 -5.72 -9.66 -1.26
C ARG A 187 -6.92 -9.30 -0.44
N VAL A 188 -8.09 -9.50 -1.01
CA VAL A 188 -9.32 -9.44 -0.24
C VAL A 188 -9.54 -10.84 0.31
N LEU A 189 -9.29 -11.00 1.60
CA LEU A 189 -9.44 -12.23 2.37
C LEU A 189 -10.84 -12.25 2.98
N ILE A 190 -11.50 -13.40 2.97
CA ILE A 190 -12.78 -13.63 3.63
C ILE A 190 -12.63 -14.88 4.50
N PHE A 191 -12.52 -14.68 5.81
CA PHE A 191 -12.49 -15.73 6.82
C PHE A 191 -13.91 -16.14 7.19
N TYR A 192 -14.09 -17.42 7.46
CA TYR A 192 -15.38 -18.03 7.81
C TYR A 192 -15.34 -18.64 9.21
N GLY A 193 -16.52 -18.79 9.82
CA GLY A 193 -16.66 -19.44 11.13
C GLY A 193 -16.08 -18.65 12.30
N VAL A 194 -15.92 -17.33 12.14
CA VAL A 194 -15.40 -16.45 13.19
C VAL A 194 -16.51 -16.18 14.22
N ASP A 195 -16.27 -16.53 15.48
CA ASP A 195 -17.26 -16.36 16.54
C ASP A 195 -17.23 -14.94 17.14
N PHE A 196 -18.11 -14.07 16.66
CA PHE A 196 -18.33 -12.74 17.23
C PHE A 196 -19.35 -12.72 18.39
N SER A 197 -19.94 -13.85 18.78
CA SER A 197 -20.96 -13.86 19.85
C SER A 197 -20.41 -13.41 21.21
N GLN A 198 -19.12 -13.66 21.45
CA GLN A 198 -18.42 -13.25 22.67
C GLN A 198 -17.94 -11.79 22.62
N ALA A 199 -18.14 -11.09 21.50
CA ALA A 199 -17.76 -9.70 21.33
C ALA A 199 -18.61 -8.74 22.18
N TYR A 200 -19.79 -9.18 22.59
CA TYR A 200 -20.75 -8.40 23.35
C TYR A 200 -21.15 -9.17 24.62
N ASP A 201 -21.44 -8.45 25.69
CA ASP A 201 -22.10 -9.03 26.86
C ASP A 201 -23.62 -9.18 26.63
N ASP A 202 -24.31 -9.80 27.60
CA ASP A 202 -25.76 -10.05 27.53
C ASP A 202 -26.58 -8.74 27.50
N GLU A 203 -25.95 -7.60 27.83
CA GLU A 203 -26.52 -6.26 27.82
C GLU A 203 -26.22 -5.51 26.51
N GLY A 204 -25.46 -6.13 25.60
CA GLY A 204 -25.06 -5.56 24.30
C GLY A 204 -23.85 -4.62 24.37
N ASN A 205 -23.16 -4.51 25.51
CA ASN A 205 -21.91 -3.76 25.60
C ASN A 205 -20.76 -4.58 25.02
N PRO A 206 -19.80 -3.96 24.31
CA PRO A 206 -18.66 -4.68 23.77
C PRO A 206 -17.77 -5.23 24.90
N LYS A 207 -17.61 -6.56 24.96
CA LYS A 207 -16.51 -7.21 25.68
C LYS A 207 -15.29 -7.05 24.80
N THR A 208 -14.19 -6.49 25.32
CA THR A 208 -12.95 -6.31 24.55
C THR A 208 -12.48 -7.66 24.02
N ARG A 209 -12.82 -7.92 22.75
CA ARG A 209 -12.33 -9.03 21.95
C ARG A 209 -11.52 -8.42 20.84
N ALA A 210 -10.48 -9.12 20.42
CA ALA A 210 -9.63 -8.71 19.33
C ALA A 210 -9.30 -9.89 18.44
N TYR A 211 -9.08 -9.58 17.17
CA TYR A 211 -8.46 -10.51 16.25
C TYR A 211 -7.20 -9.89 15.67
N SER A 212 -6.20 -10.75 15.46
CA SER A 212 -4.96 -10.42 14.77
C SER A 212 -4.90 -11.15 13.45
N LEU A 213 -4.51 -10.44 12.40
CA LEU A 213 -4.09 -11.01 11.13
C LEU A 213 -2.64 -11.45 11.27
N GLU A 214 -2.44 -12.76 11.30
CA GLU A 214 -1.13 -13.38 11.21
C GLU A 214 -0.76 -13.54 9.74
N THR A 215 0.42 -13.05 9.37
CA THR A 215 0.95 -13.15 8.01
C THR A 215 2.22 -13.98 8.01
N PHE A 216 2.28 -14.94 7.09
CA PHE A 216 3.39 -15.87 6.94
C PHE A 216 3.94 -15.82 5.53
N TYR A 217 5.25 -15.91 5.38
CA TYR A 217 5.90 -15.94 4.08
C TYR A 217 5.88 -17.35 3.48
N ALA A 218 5.37 -17.46 2.25
CA ALA A 218 5.04 -18.74 1.64
C ALA A 218 6.24 -19.51 1.05
N ALA A 219 7.44 -18.94 0.95
CA ALA A 219 8.57 -19.65 0.31
C ALA A 219 9.13 -20.83 1.15
N GLY A 220 8.72 -20.96 2.41
CA GLY A 220 9.18 -21.98 3.33
C GLY A 220 8.37 -23.28 3.36
N VAL A 221 7.54 -23.59 2.35
CA VAL A 221 6.57 -24.71 2.37
C VAL A 221 7.17 -26.00 2.98
N PRO A 222 6.60 -26.56 4.06
CA PRO A 222 5.41 -26.08 4.79
C PRO A 222 5.67 -24.84 5.64
N VAL A 223 4.71 -23.92 5.65
CA VAL A 223 4.80 -22.68 6.45
C VAL A 223 4.80 -23.02 7.94
N ASP A 224 5.71 -22.39 8.68
CA ASP A 224 5.79 -22.49 10.13
C ASP A 224 4.75 -21.55 10.79
N LEU A 225 3.68 -22.14 11.34
CA LEU A 225 2.58 -21.39 11.96
C LEU A 225 2.90 -20.85 13.36
N ASP A 226 3.96 -21.36 14.00
CA ASP A 226 4.33 -20.92 15.35
C ASP A 226 5.11 -19.60 15.34
N SER A 227 5.57 -19.15 14.17
CA SER A 227 6.42 -17.97 14.00
C SER A 227 5.96 -17.09 12.82
N PRO A 228 4.85 -16.35 12.97
CA PRO A 228 4.37 -15.42 11.95
C PRO A 228 5.44 -14.37 11.61
N ASP A 229 5.52 -14.01 10.33
CA ASP A 229 6.39 -12.93 9.86
C ASP A 229 5.86 -11.55 10.29
N SER A 230 4.56 -11.45 10.55
CA SER A 230 3.90 -10.25 11.05
C SER A 230 2.59 -10.63 11.74
N SER A 231 2.31 -9.98 12.87
CA SER A 231 1.00 -10.00 13.55
C SER A 231 0.43 -8.58 13.58
N LEU A 232 -0.77 -8.39 13.06
CA LEU A 232 -1.45 -7.10 13.04
C LEU A 232 -2.82 -7.22 13.69
N ARG A 233 -3.05 -6.54 14.82
CA ARG A 233 -4.39 -6.41 15.40
C ARG A 233 -5.28 -5.59 14.45
N ILE A 234 -6.33 -6.22 13.95
CA ILE A 234 -7.18 -5.70 12.87
C ILE A 234 -8.54 -5.28 13.41
N TRP A 235 -9.18 -6.16 14.17
CA TRP A 235 -10.50 -5.92 14.71
C TRP A 235 -10.45 -5.82 16.23
N SER A 236 -11.28 -4.95 16.79
CA SER A 236 -11.68 -5.02 18.19
C SER A 236 -13.10 -4.54 18.37
N SER A 237 -13.86 -5.23 19.23
CA SER A 237 -15.23 -4.82 19.61
C SER A 237 -15.29 -3.42 20.26
N ALA A 238 -14.18 -2.92 20.80
CA ALA A 238 -14.07 -1.59 21.37
C ALA A 238 -13.93 -0.47 20.32
N ASN A 239 -13.68 -0.80 19.06
CA ASN A 239 -13.51 0.19 17.99
C ASN A 239 -14.88 0.71 17.53
N VAL A 240 -14.91 2.00 17.19
CA VAL A 240 -16.09 2.61 16.58
C VAL A 240 -16.29 1.99 15.19
N SER A 241 -17.44 1.37 15.00
CA SER A 241 -17.83 0.79 13.73
C SER A 241 -18.75 1.73 12.97
N GLU A 242 -18.63 1.72 11.65
CA GLU A 242 -19.53 2.45 10.75
C GLU A 242 -20.47 1.47 10.05
N GLU A 243 -21.67 1.95 9.71
CA GLU A 243 -22.61 1.18 8.89
C GLU A 243 -21.97 0.87 7.52
N ALA A 244 -21.92 -0.41 7.15
CA ALA A 244 -21.32 -0.81 5.90
C ALA A 244 -22.26 -0.53 4.71
N LYS A 245 -21.79 0.25 3.73
CA LYS A 245 -22.48 0.42 2.46
C LYS A 245 -22.23 -0.79 1.56
N ILE A 246 -22.99 -1.87 1.77
CA ILE A 246 -22.78 -3.16 1.08
C ILE A 246 -23.46 -3.28 -0.29
N GLY A 247 -24.41 -2.39 -0.61
CA GLY A 247 -25.13 -2.43 -1.88
C GLY A 247 -26.05 -3.66 -2.02
N LYS A 248 -26.41 -4.00 -3.26
CA LYS A 248 -27.13 -5.26 -3.56
C LYS A 248 -26.12 -6.37 -3.89
N PRO A 249 -26.50 -7.66 -3.76
CA PRO A 249 -25.68 -8.76 -4.22
C PRO A 249 -25.22 -8.58 -5.68
N GLU A 250 -23.93 -8.74 -5.89
CA GLU A 250 -23.25 -8.72 -7.18
C GLU A 250 -22.39 -9.98 -7.32
N GLU A 251 -22.05 -10.36 -8.54
CA GLU A 251 -21.15 -11.49 -8.77
C GLU A 251 -19.77 -11.21 -8.14
N PRO A 252 -19.25 -12.11 -7.29
CA PRO A 252 -17.93 -11.93 -6.70
C PRO A 252 -16.84 -11.98 -7.78
N PRO A 253 -15.68 -11.35 -7.52
CA PRO A 253 -14.49 -11.64 -8.31
C PRO A 253 -14.11 -13.12 -8.20
N GLN A 254 -13.18 -13.57 -9.05
CA GLN A 254 -12.62 -14.92 -8.91
C GLN A 254 -12.01 -15.10 -7.52
N MET A 255 -12.60 -16.02 -6.75
CA MET A 255 -12.13 -16.40 -5.42
C MET A 255 -11.27 -17.66 -5.51
N TYR A 256 -10.24 -17.70 -4.68
CA TYR A 256 -9.33 -18.82 -4.52
C TYR A 256 -9.42 -19.35 -3.08
N PRO A 257 -9.26 -20.66 -2.87
CA PRO A 257 -9.22 -21.21 -1.52
C PRO A 257 -7.92 -20.83 -0.79
N ALA A 258 -7.94 -20.93 0.54
CA ALA A 258 -6.73 -20.87 1.35
C ALA A 258 -5.70 -21.92 0.88
N PRO A 259 -4.39 -21.59 0.91
CA PRO A 259 -3.35 -22.55 0.55
C PRO A 259 -3.30 -23.77 1.48
N ALA A 260 -3.27 -24.97 0.89
CA ALA A 260 -3.35 -26.26 1.62
C ALA A 260 -2.18 -26.55 2.58
N PHE A 261 -1.06 -25.83 2.47
CA PHE A 261 0.10 -26.06 3.34
C PHE A 261 -0.04 -25.42 4.72
N ILE A 262 -1.09 -24.62 4.97
CA ILE A 262 -1.46 -24.14 6.32
C ILE A 262 -2.09 -25.27 7.14
N THR A 263 -2.77 -26.22 6.49
CA THR A 263 -3.52 -27.29 7.17
C THR A 263 -2.71 -28.57 7.34
N ALA A 264 -1.50 -28.64 6.78
CA ALA A 264 -0.69 -29.86 6.72
C ALA A 264 0.20 -30.10 7.97
N GLN A 265 0.31 -29.12 8.88
CA GLN A 265 1.13 -29.26 10.09
C GLN A 265 0.51 -30.20 11.15
N ASP A 266 -0.80 -30.51 11.04
CA ASP A 266 -1.50 -31.46 11.91
C ASP A 266 -1.20 -32.95 11.56
N ALA A 267 -0.27 -33.22 10.65
CA ALA A 267 0.06 -34.57 10.17
C ALA A 267 1.43 -35.11 10.65
N ARG A 268 1.95 -34.64 11.79
CA ARG A 268 3.18 -35.19 12.40
C ARG A 268 2.99 -35.61 13.86
#